data_AF-A0A6H3NNZ4-F1
#
_entry.id   AF-A0A6H3NNZ4-F1
#
_cell.length_a   1.000
_cell.length_b   1.000
_cell.length_c   1.000
_cell.angle_alpha   90.00
_cell.angle_beta   90.00
_cell.angle_gamma   90.00
#
_symmetry.space_group_name_H-M   'P 1'
#
loop_
_entity.id
_entity.type
_entity.pdbx_description
1 polymer ?
#
loop_
_entity_poly.entity_id
_entity_poly.type
_entity_poly.pdbx_seq_one_letter_code
_entity_poly.pdbx_strand_id
1 'polypeptide(L)'
;MIFTKREIDEHYPLAERLRLEKAKSQNSVIYWINELVRNQVRGAEDVTSLIEVTKDLIAQVEALYAEKENSASDETTIQSNLPEAELLENQLISLYEEKELLFSKTKTNSMEEVIALIQGMEEQLNSMYSEYET
;
A
#
# COMPACT_ATOMS: atom_id res chain seq x y z
N MET A 1 5.23 57.55 4.61
CA MET A 1 6.10 58.46 3.83
C MET A 1 6.99 57.57 2.96
N ILE A 2 6.84 57.62 1.64
CA ILE A 2 7.66 56.83 0.71
C ILE A 2 8.81 57.74 0.27
N PHE A 3 10.02 57.49 0.77
CA PHE A 3 11.21 58.23 0.36
C PHE A 3 11.73 57.66 -0.97
N THR A 4 12.05 58.54 -1.91
CA THR A 4 12.69 58.16 -3.17
C THR A 4 14.15 57.78 -2.93
N LYS A 5 14.75 56.97 -3.82
CA LYS A 5 16.15 56.53 -3.68
C LYS A 5 17.12 57.73 -3.62
N ARG A 6 16.80 58.80 -4.37
CA ARG A 6 17.57 60.05 -4.40
C ARG A 6 17.52 60.82 -3.07
N GLU A 7 16.35 60.91 -2.44
CA GLU A 7 16.20 61.58 -1.13
C GLU A 7 16.94 60.85 -0.01
N ILE A 8 16.99 59.51 -0.05
CA ILE A 8 17.74 58.70 0.93
C ILE A 8 19.25 58.95 0.79
N ASP A 9 19.73 59.08 -0.46
CA ASP A 9 21.14 59.26 -0.77
C ASP A 9 21.67 60.69 -0.56
N GLU A 10 20.80 61.71 -0.55
CA GLU A 10 21.21 63.10 -0.37
C GLU A 10 21.04 63.60 1.08
N HIS A 11 20.05 63.09 1.83
CA HIS A 11 19.66 63.69 3.12
C HIS A 11 19.97 62.88 4.37
N TYR A 12 20.46 61.64 4.25
CA TYR A 12 20.65 60.76 5.40
C TYR A 12 22.10 60.28 5.56
N PRO A 13 22.62 60.14 6.79
CA PRO A 13 23.90 59.50 7.06
C PRO A 13 23.83 57.99 6.78
N LEU A 14 24.98 57.36 6.47
CA LEU A 14 25.08 55.97 5.98
C LEU A 14 24.30 54.94 6.82
N ALA A 15 24.37 55.04 8.15
CA ALA A 15 23.68 54.14 9.06
C ALA A 15 22.15 54.19 8.90
N GLU A 16 21.61 55.38 8.63
CA GLU A 16 20.18 55.60 8.46
C GLU A 16 19.69 55.19 7.07
N ARG A 17 20.55 55.32 6.04
CA ARG A 17 20.29 54.76 4.70
C ARG A 17 20.12 53.25 4.76
N LEU A 18 21.04 52.56 5.44
CA LEU A 18 21.01 51.10 5.55
C LEU A 18 19.77 50.61 6.31
N ARG A 19 19.33 51.36 7.32
CA ARG A 19 18.07 51.10 8.03
C ARG A 19 16.85 51.34 7.15
N LEU A 20 16.80 52.44 6.40
CA LEU A 20 15.68 52.77 5.51
C LEU A 20 15.59 51.81 4.32
N GLU A 21 16.73 51.38 3.77
CA GLU A 21 16.81 50.38 2.71
C GLU A 21 16.37 49.00 3.20
N LYS A 22 16.77 48.60 4.41
CA LYS A 22 16.27 47.39 5.07
C LYS A 22 14.77 47.46 5.36
N ALA A 23 14.26 48.60 5.85
CA ALA A 23 12.83 48.78 6.08
C ALA A 23 12.03 48.74 4.77
N LYS A 24 12.60 49.28 3.68
CA LYS A 24 12.01 49.24 2.34
C LYS A 24 12.02 47.83 1.77
N SER A 25 13.10 47.06 1.94
CA SER A 25 13.15 45.66 1.50
C SER A 25 12.16 44.79 2.28
N GLN A 26 12.00 45.04 3.58
CA GLN A 26 11.02 44.36 4.44
C GLN A 26 9.56 44.74 4.14
N ASN A 27 9.31 45.87 3.47
CA ASN A 27 7.99 46.25 2.98
C ASN A 27 7.71 45.72 1.55
N SER A 28 8.63 44.93 0.99
CA SER A 28 8.43 44.27 -0.30
C SER A 28 7.64 42.98 -0.11
N VAL A 29 6.66 42.77 -0.98
CA VAL A 29 5.90 41.50 -1.06
C VAL A 29 6.85 40.31 -1.27
N ILE A 30 7.95 40.50 -2.02
CA ILE A 30 8.95 39.45 -2.29
C ILE A 30 9.62 38.98 -1.00
N TYR A 31 9.91 39.90 -0.06
CA TYR A 31 10.51 39.55 1.23
C TYR A 31 9.58 38.66 2.05
N TRP A 32 8.29 39.02 2.12
CA TRP A 32 7.30 38.25 2.85
C TRP A 32 7.02 36.89 2.20
N ILE A 33 7.04 36.80 0.87
CA ILE A 33 6.91 35.52 0.16
C ILE A 33 8.09 34.60 0.52
N ASN A 34 9.33 35.09 0.45
CA ASN A 34 10.49 34.27 0.78
C ASN A 34 10.51 33.88 2.27
N GLU A 35 10.08 34.78 3.16
CA GLU A 35 9.95 34.48 4.58
C GLU A 35 8.86 33.44 4.86
N LEU A 36 7.74 33.47 4.14
CA LEU A 36 6.72 32.45 4.22
C LEU A 36 7.26 31.09 3.74
N VAL A 37 7.98 31.07 2.62
CA VAL A 37 8.60 29.85 2.07
C VAL A 37 9.57 29.23 3.10
N ARG A 38 10.44 30.04 3.71
CA ARG A 38 11.36 29.59 4.77
C ARG A 38 10.66 28.94 5.97
N ASN A 39 9.53 29.50 6.36
CA ASN A 39 8.79 29.00 7.53
C ASN A 39 7.96 27.75 7.22
N GLN A 40 7.47 27.60 5.99
CA GLN A 40 6.57 26.51 5.61
C GLN A 40 7.31 25.29 5.07
N VAL A 41 8.43 25.48 4.38
CA VAL A 41 9.14 24.41 3.68
C VAL A 41 10.58 24.34 4.17
N ARG A 42 10.89 23.26 4.90
CA ARG A 42 12.25 22.99 5.37
C ARG A 42 13.19 22.78 4.19
N GLY A 43 14.23 23.59 4.11
CA GLY A 43 15.24 23.53 3.04
C GLY A 43 14.98 24.46 1.86
N ALA A 44 13.87 25.21 1.83
CA ALA A 44 13.62 26.23 0.81
C ALA A 44 13.80 27.64 1.40
N GLU A 45 14.76 28.41 0.90
CA GLU A 45 15.01 29.79 1.37
C GLU A 45 14.23 30.86 0.60
N ASP A 46 13.81 30.53 -0.63
CA ASP A 46 13.05 31.38 -1.53
C ASP A 46 12.20 30.52 -2.48
N VAL A 47 11.40 31.19 -3.31
CA VAL A 47 10.53 30.52 -4.30
C VAL A 47 11.32 29.64 -5.26
N THR A 48 12.55 30.02 -5.61
CA THR A 48 13.41 29.22 -6.50
C THR A 48 13.83 27.92 -5.84
N SER A 49 14.28 27.99 -4.58
CA SER A 49 14.65 26.84 -3.78
C SER A 49 13.46 25.90 -3.56
N LEU A 50 12.26 26.44 -3.39
CA LEU A 50 11.02 25.65 -3.30
C LEU A 50 10.76 24.85 -4.58
N ILE A 51 11.00 25.45 -5.76
CA ILE A 51 10.85 24.75 -7.04
C ILE A 51 11.86 23.60 -7.15
N GLU A 52 13.09 23.78 -6.68
CA GLU A 52 14.11 22.73 -6.68
C GLU A 52 13.72 21.56 -5.76
N VAL A 53 13.32 21.84 -4.52
CA VAL A 53 12.82 20.81 -3.58
C VAL A 53 11.64 20.04 -4.17
N THR A 54 10.73 20.74 -4.85
CA THR A 54 9.57 20.10 -5.48
C THR A 54 9.98 19.19 -6.64
N LYS A 55 10.95 19.61 -7.47
CA LYS A 55 11.47 18.79 -8.57
C LYS A 55 12.16 17.53 -8.06
N ASP A 56 12.97 17.66 -7.00
CA ASP A 56 13.63 16.53 -6.38
C ASP A 56 12.62 15.53 -5.80
N LEU A 57 11.59 16.02 -5.10
CA LEU A 57 10.52 15.18 -4.60
C LEU A 57 9.76 14.45 -5.71
N ILE A 58 9.49 15.11 -6.84
CA ILE A 58 8.86 14.48 -8.01
C ILE A 58 9.77 13.37 -8.55
N ALA A 59 11.07 13.62 -8.71
CA ALA A 59 12.02 12.63 -9.20
C ALA A 59 12.13 11.41 -8.25
N GLN A 60 12.12 11.63 -6.94
CA GLN A 60 12.09 10.55 -5.94
C GLN A 60 10.80 9.72 -6.06
N VAL A 61 9.65 10.37 -6.23
CA VAL A 61 8.37 9.67 -6.40
C VAL A 61 8.35 8.86 -7.70
N GLU A 62 8.82 9.42 -8.81
CA GLU A 62 8.94 8.71 -10.09
C GLU A 62 9.86 7.49 -9.98
N ALA A 63 11.00 7.63 -9.29
CA ALA A 63 11.91 6.53 -9.03
C ALA A 63 11.25 5.41 -8.20
N LEU A 64 10.49 5.77 -7.16
CA LEU A 64 9.73 4.80 -6.36
C LEU A 64 8.64 4.08 -7.16
N TYR A 65 7.95 4.78 -8.06
CA TYR A 65 6.97 4.15 -8.95
C TYR A 65 7.65 3.19 -9.93
N ALA A 66 8.78 3.58 -10.52
CA ALA A 66 9.56 2.71 -11.40
C ALA A 66 10.12 1.49 -10.66
N GLU A 67 10.62 1.65 -9.43
CA GLU A 67 11.07 0.55 -8.58
C GLU A 67 9.93 -0.43 -8.26
N LYS A 68 8.74 0.09 -7.94
CA LYS A 68 7.56 -0.73 -7.70
C LYS A 68 7.11 -1.48 -8.95
N GLU A 69 7.13 -0.83 -10.11
CA GLU A 69 6.80 -1.46 -11.39
C GLU A 69 7.78 -2.59 -11.73
N ASN A 70 9.08 -2.36 -11.54
CA ASN A 70 10.11 -3.39 -11.74
C ASN A 70 9.98 -4.54 -10.73
N SER A 71 9.70 -4.25 -9.46
CA SER A 71 9.46 -5.28 -8.43
C SER A 71 8.22 -6.12 -8.74
N ALA A 72 7.15 -5.52 -9.26
CA ALA A 72 5.96 -6.24 -9.72
C ALA A 72 6.26 -7.13 -10.94
N SER A 73 7.14 -6.70 -11.84
CA SER A 73 7.58 -7.53 -12.97
C SER A 73 8.47 -8.70 -12.53
N ASP A 74 9.29 -8.55 -11.48
CA ASP A 74 10.11 -9.63 -10.94
C ASP A 74 9.31 -10.64 -10.08
N GLU A 75 8.25 -10.21 -9.39
CA GLU A 75 7.29 -11.12 -8.73
C GLU A 75 6.61 -12.08 -9.73
N THR A 76 6.49 -11.69 -11.00
CA THR A 76 5.87 -12.51 -12.03
C THR A 76 6.74 -13.71 -12.45
N THR A 77 8.05 -13.70 -12.15
CA THR A 77 8.91 -14.88 -12.39
C THR A 77 8.82 -15.92 -11.25
N ILE A 78 8.39 -15.52 -10.06
CA ILE A 78 8.16 -16.44 -8.91
C ILE A 78 6.71 -16.96 -8.88
N GLN A 79 5.76 -16.25 -9.50
CA GLN A 79 4.33 -16.61 -9.48
C GLN A 79 3.87 -17.62 -10.52
N SER A 80 4.75 -18.24 -11.31
CA SER A 80 4.35 -19.31 -12.24
C SER A 80 3.97 -20.64 -11.55
N ASN A 81 4.27 -20.81 -10.25
CA ASN A 81 3.90 -21.98 -9.43
C ASN A 81 2.89 -21.67 -8.31
N LEU A 82 2.49 -20.41 -8.11
CA LEU A 82 1.48 -20.03 -7.10
C LEU A 82 0.06 -20.58 -7.38
N PRO A 83 -0.46 -20.59 -8.63
CA PRO A 83 -1.83 -21.05 -8.85
C PRO A 83 -2.00 -22.55 -8.63
N GLU A 84 -0.93 -23.35 -8.71
CA GLU A 84 -0.98 -24.79 -8.43
C GLU A 84 -1.05 -25.07 -6.92
N ALA A 85 -0.34 -24.29 -6.11
CA ALA A 85 -0.40 -24.39 -4.65
C ALA A 85 -1.79 -23.98 -4.13
N GLU A 86 -2.35 -22.87 -4.61
CA GLU A 86 -3.71 -22.45 -4.25
C GLU A 86 -4.76 -23.48 -4.71
N LEU A 87 -4.56 -24.12 -5.87
CA LEU A 87 -5.45 -25.16 -6.36
C LEU A 87 -5.41 -26.42 -5.47
N LEU A 88 -4.22 -26.81 -4.99
CA LEU A 88 -4.06 -27.91 -4.05
C LEU A 88 -4.65 -27.59 -2.67
N GLU A 89 -4.51 -26.36 -2.19
CA GLU A 89 -5.14 -25.91 -0.94
C GLU A 89 -6.66 -25.97 -1.03
N ASN A 90 -7.23 -25.49 -2.13
CA ASN A 90 -8.67 -25.57 -2.39
C ASN A 90 -9.19 -27.02 -2.47
N GLN A 91 -8.43 -27.92 -3.12
CA GLN A 91 -8.76 -29.35 -3.15
C GLN A 91 -8.73 -29.98 -1.76
N LEU A 92 -7.75 -29.61 -0.92
CA LEU A 92 -7.66 -30.11 0.45
C LEU A 92 -8.84 -29.65 1.31
N ILE A 93 -9.24 -28.38 1.19
CA ILE A 93 -10.40 -27.83 1.89
C ILE A 93 -11.66 -28.60 1.49
N SER A 94 -11.90 -28.78 0.18
CA SER A 94 -13.04 -29.54 -0.32
C SER A 94 -13.10 -30.96 0.22
N LEU A 95 -11.95 -31.65 0.34
CA LEU A 95 -11.89 -33.01 0.89
C LEU A 95 -12.23 -33.06 2.38
N TYR A 96 -11.80 -32.08 3.17
CA TYR A 96 -12.14 -32.02 4.59
C TYR A 96 -13.63 -31.71 4.81
N GLU A 97 -14.22 -30.83 3.99
CA GLU A 97 -15.66 -30.54 4.03
C GLU A 97 -16.48 -31.78 3.67
N GLU A 98 -16.08 -32.52 2.62
CA GLU A 98 -16.76 -33.75 2.21
C GLU A 98 -16.70 -34.83 3.30
N LYS A 99 -15.53 -34.99 3.95
CA LYS A 99 -15.36 -35.90 5.09
C LYS A 99 -16.31 -35.57 6.24
N GLU A 100 -16.41 -34.30 6.61
CA GLU A 100 -17.30 -33.86 7.69
C GLU A 100 -18.79 -34.08 7.31
N LEU A 101 -19.14 -33.83 6.05
CA LEU A 101 -20.48 -34.11 5.53
C LEU A 101 -20.81 -35.62 5.58
N LEU A 102 -19.86 -36.50 5.28
CA LEU A 102 -20.05 -37.95 5.39
C LEU A 102 -20.30 -38.38 6.83
N PHE A 103 -19.53 -37.86 7.79
CA PHE A 103 -19.70 -38.16 9.22
C PHE A 103 -21.04 -37.65 9.75
N SER A 104 -21.44 -36.43 9.38
CA SER A 104 -22.76 -35.91 9.78
C SER A 104 -23.93 -36.70 9.21
N LYS A 105 -23.87 -37.12 7.92
CA LYS A 105 -24.93 -37.91 7.28
C LYS A 105 -25.04 -39.33 7.83
N THR A 106 -23.91 -39.98 8.08
CA THR A 106 -23.87 -41.34 8.63
C THR A 106 -23.98 -41.37 10.15
N LYS A 107 -23.94 -40.20 10.81
CA LYS A 107 -23.94 -40.01 12.28
C LYS A 107 -22.83 -40.81 12.97
N THR A 108 -21.70 -40.91 12.31
CA THR A 108 -20.51 -41.64 12.81
C THR A 108 -19.42 -40.64 13.13
N ASN A 109 -18.48 -41.01 13.99
CA ASN A 109 -17.42 -40.10 14.42
C ASN A 109 -16.04 -40.51 13.88
N SER A 110 -15.95 -41.63 13.15
CA SER A 110 -14.72 -42.13 12.53
C SER A 110 -14.99 -42.82 11.20
N MET A 111 -13.97 -42.88 10.34
CA MET A 111 -14.10 -43.51 9.02
C MET A 111 -14.26 -45.03 9.15
N GLU A 112 -13.66 -45.62 10.17
CA GLU A 112 -13.78 -47.04 10.51
C GLU A 112 -15.23 -47.41 10.85
N GLU A 113 -15.95 -46.54 11.57
CA GLU A 113 -17.39 -46.72 11.85
C GLU A 113 -18.25 -46.59 10.59
N VAL A 114 -17.91 -45.67 9.67
CA VAL A 114 -18.59 -45.56 8.36
C VAL A 114 -18.44 -46.87 7.57
N ILE A 115 -17.23 -47.41 7.54
CA ILE A 115 -16.94 -48.64 6.80
C ILE A 115 -17.70 -49.83 7.41
N ALA A 116 -17.70 -49.95 8.74
CA ALA A 116 -18.45 -51.00 9.43
C ALA A 116 -19.97 -50.91 9.19
N LEU A 117 -20.52 -49.68 9.14
CA LEU A 117 -21.93 -49.45 8.83
C LEU A 117 -22.27 -49.91 7.40
N ILE A 118 -21.43 -49.57 6.43
CA ILE A 118 -21.62 -49.96 5.02
C ILE A 118 -21.53 -51.49 4.87
N GLN A 119 -20.56 -52.14 5.52
CA GLN A 119 -20.41 -53.60 5.46
C GLN A 119 -21.59 -54.32 6.11
N GLY A 120 -22.14 -53.81 7.21
CA GLY A 120 -23.35 -54.36 7.81
C GLY A 120 -24.58 -54.22 6.91
N MET A 121 -24.70 -53.11 6.18
CA MET A 121 -25.77 -52.93 5.19
C MET A 121 -25.59 -53.85 3.97
N GLU A 122 -24.36 -54.12 3.55
CA GLU A 122 -24.05 -55.04 2.45
C GLU A 122 -24.39 -56.49 2.83
N GLU A 123 -24.09 -56.91 4.06
CA GLU A 123 -24.42 -58.25 4.55
C GLU A 123 -25.94 -58.47 4.70
N GLN A 124 -26.67 -57.43 5.13
CA GLN A 124 -28.15 -57.43 5.15
C GLN A 124 -28.77 -57.48 3.75
N LEU A 125 -28.14 -56.86 2.75
CA LEU A 125 -28.61 -56.92 1.38
C LEU A 125 -28.33 -58.30 0.77
N ASN A 126 -27.16 -58.88 1.05
CA ASN A 126 -26.77 -60.19 0.54
C ASN A 126 -27.66 -61.31 1.10
N SER A 127 -28.05 -61.23 2.38
CA SER A 127 -28.98 -62.20 2.97
C SER A 127 -30.37 -62.17 2.31
N MET A 128 -30.89 -60.99 1.96
CA MET A 128 -32.15 -60.82 1.22
C MET A 128 -32.10 -61.44 -0.18
N TYR A 129 -30.98 -61.34 -0.90
CA TYR A 129 -30.85 -61.97 -2.22
C TYR A 129 -30.69 -63.49 -2.15
N SER A 130 -30.04 -64.02 -1.11
CA SER A 130 -29.96 -65.47 -0.89
C SER A 130 -31.30 -66.12 -0.49
N GLU A 131 -32.27 -65.37 0.04
CA GLU A 131 -33.64 -65.86 0.25
C GLU A 131 -34.45 -66.00 -1.06
N TYR A 132 -34.04 -65.34 -2.16
CA TYR A 132 -34.66 -65.48 -3.49
C TYR A 132 -34.04 -66.60 -4.35
N GLU A 133 -32.93 -67.20 -3.92
CA GLU A 133 -32.25 -68.31 -4.61
C GLU A 133 -32.65 -69.71 -4.08
N THR A 134 -33.59 -69.79 -3.13
CA THR A 134 -34.35 -71.00 -2.74
C THR A 134 -35.76 -71.00 -3.29
#